data_AF-A0A2M8NU09-F1
#
_entry.id   AF-A0A2M8NU09-F1
#
_cell.length_a   1.000
_cell.length_b   1.000
_cell.length_c   1.000
_cell.angle_alpha   90.00
_cell.angle_beta   90.00
_cell.angle_gamma   90.00
#
_symmetry.space_group_name_H-M   'P 1'
#
loop_
_entity.id
_entity.type
_entity.pdbx_description
1 polymer ?
#
loop_
_entity_poly.entity_id
_entity_poly.type
_entity_poly.pdbx_seq_one_letter_code
_entity_poly.pdbx_strand_id
1 'polypeptide(L)' 'EVFADGWLQNGMEWGRPVDILQMPDGALLVSDDFAGVIYRISYQAPQS' A
#
# COMPACT_ATOMS: atom_id res chain seq x y z
N GLU A 1 7.25 2.61 -13.80
CA GLU A 1 5.87 3.09 -13.53
C GLU A 1 5.69 3.18 -12.02
N VAL A 2 4.96 4.16 -11.54
CA VAL A 2 4.66 4.29 -10.10
C VAL A 2 3.60 3.25 -9.76
N PHE A 3 3.90 2.37 -8.79
CA PHE A 3 2.97 1.30 -8.38
C PHE A 3 1.83 1.83 -7.51
N ALA A 4 2.16 2.66 -6.52
CA ALA A 4 1.20 3.27 -5.62
C ALA A 4 1.74 4.62 -5.13
N ASP A 5 0.87 5.63 -5.08
CA ASP A 5 1.15 6.98 -4.60
C ASP A 5 -0.07 7.57 -3.89
N GLY A 6 0.04 8.85 -3.52
CA GLY A 6 -1.09 9.61 -2.99
C GLY A 6 -1.16 9.72 -1.48
N TRP A 7 -0.26 9.13 -0.69
CA TRP A 7 -0.18 9.29 0.77
C TRP A 7 0.09 10.73 1.24
N LEU A 8 0.73 11.53 0.39
CA LEU A 8 0.96 12.97 0.57
C LEU A 8 0.28 13.73 -0.56
N GLN A 9 -0.71 14.56 -0.23
CA GLN A 9 -1.44 15.37 -1.20
C GLN A 9 -1.45 16.82 -0.75
N ASN A 10 -1.02 17.73 -1.63
CA ASN A 10 -0.97 19.18 -1.34
C ASN A 10 -0.20 19.51 -0.04
N GLY A 11 0.84 18.73 0.28
CA GLY A 11 1.63 18.88 1.50
C GLY A 11 0.95 18.38 2.78
N MET A 12 -0.20 17.71 2.66
CA MET A 12 -0.91 17.07 3.77
C MET A 12 -0.83 15.55 3.64
N GLU A 13 -0.26 14.91 4.66
CA GLU A 13 -0.24 13.46 4.78
C GLU A 13 -1.57 12.93 5.31
N TRP A 14 -2.05 11.84 4.72
CA TRP A 14 -3.07 10.99 5.36
C TRP A 14 -2.50 9.62 5.76
N GLY A 15 -1.23 9.38 5.42
CA GLY A 15 -0.49 8.22 5.89
C GLY A 15 1.01 8.37 5.64
N ARG A 16 1.80 7.52 6.28
CA ARG A 16 3.26 7.51 6.21
C ARG A 16 3.74 6.06 6.06
N PRO A 17 3.84 5.55 4.82
CA PRO A 17 4.28 4.19 4.58
C PRO A 17 5.75 4.02 5.03
N VAL A 18 6.02 2.97 5.81
CA VAL A 18 7.33 2.75 6.44
C VAL A 18 8.06 1.54 5.85
N ASP A 19 7.37 0.40 5.71
CA ASP A 19 7.99 -0.85 5.26
C ASP A 19 7.03 -1.70 4.42
N ILE A 20 7.60 -2.58 3.60
CA ILE A 20 6.88 -3.49 2.71
C ILE A 20 7.24 -4.96 2.97
N LEU A 21 6.25 -5.84 2.82
CA LEU A 21 6.46 -7.30 2.81
C LEU A 21 5.71 -7.93 1.64
N GLN A 22 6.42 -8.71 0.83
CA GLN A 22 5.78 -9.54 -0.19
C GLN A 22 5.33 -10.88 0.40
N MET A 23 4.08 -11.23 0.16
CA MET A 23 3.46 -12.46 0.63
C MET A 23 3.59 -13.59 -0.39
N PRO A 24 3.53 -14.88 0.02
CA PRO A 24 3.61 -16.02 -0.91
C PRO A 24 2.51 -16.06 -1.98
N ASP A 25 1.37 -15.42 -1.73
CA ASP A 25 0.27 -15.27 -2.69
C ASP A 25 0.47 -14.10 -3.67
N GLY A 26 1.62 -13.43 -3.61
CA GLY A 26 1.98 -12.29 -4.45
C GLY A 26 1.44 -10.95 -3.95
N ALA A 27 0.67 -10.91 -2.85
CA ALA A 27 0.21 -9.65 -2.26
C ALA A 27 1.38 -8.85 -1.67
N LEU A 28 1.20 -7.53 -1.61
CA LEU A 28 2.10 -6.62 -0.90
C LEU A 28 1.43 -6.12 0.38
N LEU A 29 2.11 -6.27 1.51
CA LEU A 29 1.77 -5.59 2.75
C LEU A 29 2.57 -4.28 2.83
N VAL A 30 1.91 -3.20 3.22
CA VAL A 30 2.55 -1.89 3.46
C VAL A 30 2.16 -1.42 4.85
N SER A 31 3.14 -1.24 5.73
CA SER A 31 2.93 -0.69 7.07
C SER A 31 2.84 0.83 7.04
N ASP A 32 1.92 1.42 7.81
CA ASP A 32 1.70 2.86 7.90
C ASP A 32 1.59 3.28 9.35
N ASP A 33 2.58 4.05 9.82
CA ASP A 33 2.69 4.44 11.22
C ASP A 33 1.81 5.65 11.58
N PHE A 34 1.35 6.41 10.59
CA PHE A 34 0.48 7.57 10.80
C PHE A 34 -0.97 7.11 10.92
N ALA A 35 -1.40 6.22 10.03
CA ALA A 35 -2.73 5.65 10.07
C ALA A 35 -2.85 4.49 11.08
N GLY A 36 -1.73 3.90 11.50
CA GLY A 36 -1.72 2.75 12.41
C GLY A 36 -2.29 1.49 11.78
N VAL A 37 -2.07 1.30 10.48
CA VAL A 37 -2.66 0.20 9.69
C VAL A 37 -1.60 -0.55 8.87
N ILE A 38 -1.99 -1.72 8.36
CA ILE A 38 -1.26 -2.43 7.31
C ILE A 38 -2.19 -2.53 6.10
N TYR A 39 -1.83 -1.91 4.98
CA TYR A 39 -2.53 -2.12 3.72
C TYR A 39 -2.13 -3.46 3.12
N ARG A 40 -3.09 -4.24 2.61
CA ARG A 40 -2.84 -5.43 1.81
C ARG A 40 -3.29 -5.18 0.38
N ILE A 41 -2.34 -5.07 -0.54
CA ILE A 41 -2.58 -4.86 -1.96
C ILE A 41 -2.51 -6.22 -2.65
N SER A 42 -3.61 -6.65 -3.26
CA SER A 42 -3.73 -7.95 -3.94
C SER A 42 -4.38 -7.80 -5.31
N TYR A 43 -3.95 -8.62 -6.26
CA TYR A 43 -4.55 -8.68 -7.58
C TYR A 43 -5.75 -9.61 -7.58
N GLN A 44 -6.89 -9.14 -8.09
CA GLN A 44 -7.95 -10.05 -8.51
C GLN A 44 -7.60 -10.57 -9.90
N ALA A 45 -7.76 -11.87 -10.12
CA ALA A 45 -7.69 -12.39 -11.48
C ALA A 45 -8.72 -11.63 -12.33
N PRO A 46 -8.39 -11.25 -13.58
CA PRO A 46 -9.36 -10.67 -14.49
C PRO A 46 -10.60 -11.58 -14.55
N GLN A 47 -11.79 -11.03 -14.32
CA GLN A 47 -13.02 -11.77 -14.59
C GLN A 47 -13.05 -12.08 -16.09
N SER A 48 -13.15 -13.37 -16.41
CA SER A 48 -13.19 -13.89 -17.78
C SER A 48 -14.44 -13.45 -18.52
#